data_AF-A0A937NFU9-F1
#
_entry.id   AF-A0A937NFU9-F1
#
_cell.length_a   1.000
_cell.length_b   1.000
_cell.length_c   1.000
_cell.angle_alpha   90.00
_cell.angle_beta   90.00
_cell.angle_gamma   90.00
#
_symmetry.space_group_name_H-M   'P 1'
#
loop_
_entity.id
_entity.type
_entity.pdbx_description
1 polymer ?
#
loop_
_entity_poly.entity_id
_entity_poly.type
_entity_poly.pdbx_seq_one_letter_code
_entity_poly.pdbx_strand_id
1 'polypeptide(L)'
;VIKKQAKQRKDSIEQFKAGGRDELAESEEKELVILSAYLPEDMSREEVEKIAIAKKEELGVTDKSKIGILMGAIMKEAKGKADGTVVKEVVEGLF
;
A
#
# COMPACT_ATOMS: atom_id res chain seq x y z
N VAL A 1 11.80 -5.46 9.25
CA VAL A 1 11.03 -6.16 10.30
C VAL A 1 9.83 -5.33 10.77
N ILE A 2 10.02 -4.06 11.19
CA ILE A 2 8.91 -3.17 11.62
C ILE A 2 7.85 -2.99 10.53
N LYS A 3 8.25 -2.75 9.27
CA LYS A 3 7.30 -2.65 8.12
C LYS A 3 6.44 -3.92 7.92
N LYS A 4 7.04 -5.09 8.15
CA LYS A 4 6.34 -6.38 8.07
C LYS A 4 5.29 -6.51 9.20
N GLN A 5 5.63 -6.07 10.42
CA GLN A 5 4.69 -6.08 11.54
C GLN A 5 3.54 -5.09 11.34
N ALA A 6 3.83 -3.87 10.86
CA ALA A 6 2.79 -2.89 10.54
C ALA A 6 1.80 -3.43 9.48
N LYS A 7 2.31 -4.10 8.43
CA LYS A 7 1.45 -4.77 7.45
C LYS A 7 0.58 -5.86 8.07
N GLN A 8 1.18 -6.73 8.88
CA GLN A 8 0.45 -7.82 9.52
C GLN A 8 -0.68 -7.32 10.43
N ARG A 9 -0.46 -6.20 11.13
CA ARG A 9 -1.51 -5.54 11.94
C ARG A 9 -2.60 -4.93 11.08
N LYS A 10 -2.27 -4.27 9.96
CA LYS A 10 -3.27 -3.79 8.98
C LYS A 10 -4.19 -4.92 8.50
N ASP A 11 -3.59 -6.05 8.12
CA ASP A 11 -4.35 -7.23 7.66
C ASP A 11 -5.25 -7.77 8.80
N SER A 12 -4.77 -7.79 10.04
CA SER A 12 -5.57 -8.17 11.21
C SER A 12 -6.71 -7.19 11.51
N ILE A 13 -6.48 -5.87 11.37
CA ILE A 13 -7.52 -4.84 11.54
C ILE A 13 -8.65 -5.07 10.54
N GLU A 14 -8.34 -5.28 9.25
CA GLU A 14 -9.35 -5.56 8.23
C GLU A 14 -10.13 -6.84 8.53
N GLN A 15 -9.45 -7.90 8.98
CA GLN A 15 -10.13 -9.14 9.38
C GLN A 15 -11.02 -8.97 10.62
N PHE A 16 -10.58 -8.22 11.64
CA PHE A 16 -11.37 -7.98 12.84
C PHE A 16 -12.59 -7.10 12.55
N LYS A 17 -12.44 -6.05 11.72
CA LYS A 17 -13.57 -5.23 11.26
C LYS A 17 -14.55 -6.03 10.42
N ALA A 18 -14.06 -6.86 9.48
CA ALA A 18 -14.91 -7.74 8.68
C ALA A 18 -15.66 -8.77 9.53
N GLY A 19 -15.09 -9.20 10.66
CA GLY A 19 -15.70 -10.12 11.62
C GLY A 19 -16.57 -9.46 12.69
N GLY A 20 -16.81 -8.14 12.65
CA GLY A 20 -17.59 -7.40 13.66
C GLY A 20 -16.94 -7.37 15.05
N ARG A 21 -15.61 -7.53 15.14
CA ARG A 21 -14.84 -7.50 16.39
C ARG A 21 -14.09 -6.18 16.55
N ASP A 22 -14.85 -5.10 16.68
CA ASP A 22 -14.29 -3.74 16.70
C ASP A 22 -13.32 -3.51 17.89
N GLU A 23 -13.54 -4.16 19.04
CA GLU A 23 -12.64 -4.06 20.20
C GLU A 23 -11.22 -4.56 19.91
N LEU A 24 -11.10 -5.64 19.11
CA LEU A 24 -9.81 -6.18 18.69
C LEU A 24 -9.18 -5.31 17.60
N ALA A 25 -10.00 -4.77 16.68
CA ALA A 25 -9.54 -3.85 15.65
C ALA A 25 -8.96 -2.57 16.25
N GLU A 26 -9.61 -1.98 17.27
CA GLU A 26 -9.09 -0.81 17.97
C GLU A 26 -7.76 -1.06 18.68
N SER A 27 -7.60 -2.23 19.30
CA SER A 27 -6.34 -2.61 19.95
C SER A 27 -5.19 -2.71 18.94
N GLU A 28 -5.46 -3.31 17.77
CA GLU A 28 -4.49 -3.40 16.68
C GLU A 28 -4.19 -2.03 16.04
N GLU A 29 -5.19 -1.15 15.89
CA GLU A 29 -5.00 0.21 15.37
C GLU A 29 -4.07 1.04 16.28
N LYS A 30 -4.22 0.95 17.61
CA LYS A 30 -3.33 1.64 18.56
C LYS A 30 -1.88 1.19 18.41
N GLU A 31 -1.66 -0.11 18.27
CA GLU A 31 -0.32 -0.66 18.05
C GLU A 31 0.24 -0.32 16.66
N LEU A 32 -0.62 -0.29 15.64
CA LEU A 32 -0.25 0.16 14.30
C LEU A 32 0.21 1.62 14.31
N VAL A 33 -0.47 2.52 15.03
CA VAL A 33 -0.07 3.93 15.16
C VAL A 33 1.32 4.06 15.77
N ILE A 34 1.63 3.28 16.82
CA ILE A 34 2.95 3.27 17.44
C ILE A 34 4.01 2.77 16.45
N LEU A 35 3.75 1.66 15.75
CA LEU A 35 4.67 1.12 14.74
C LEU A 35 4.86 2.09 13.56
N SER A 36 3.80 2.77 13.14
CA SER A 36 3.84 3.80 12.09
C SER A 36 4.68 5.01 12.48
N ALA A 37 4.78 5.37 13.76
CA ALA A 37 5.66 6.44 14.23
C ALA A 37 7.16 6.10 14.07
N TYR A 38 7.51 4.81 14.00
CA TYR A 38 8.87 4.34 13.75
C TYR A 38 9.15 4.02 12.28
N LEU A 39 8.13 4.09 11.43
CA LEU A 39 8.28 3.96 9.98
C LEU A 39 8.38 5.35 9.35
N PRO A 40 9.21 5.52 8.31
CA PRO A 40 9.06 6.67 7.43
C PRO A 40 7.60 6.72 6.98
N GLU A 41 6.98 7.90 6.88
CA GLU A 41 5.62 8.05 6.33
C GLU A 41 5.49 7.26 5.04
N ASP A 42 4.89 6.07 5.16
CA ASP A 42 4.63 5.18 4.05
C ASP A 42 3.46 5.83 3.30
N MET A 43 3.61 5.95 1.98
CA MET A 43 2.54 6.47 1.14
C MET A 43 1.27 5.65 1.35
N SER A 44 0.17 6.37 1.51
CA SER A 44 -1.17 5.79 1.65
C SER A 44 -1.53 4.99 0.40
N ARG A 45 -2.38 3.96 0.52
CA ARG A 45 -2.88 3.20 -0.64
C ARG A 45 -3.50 4.14 -1.70
N GLU A 46 -4.26 5.13 -1.27
CA GLU A 46 -4.87 6.16 -2.12
C GLU A 46 -3.83 7.03 -2.85
N GLU A 47 -2.72 7.37 -2.18
CA GLU A 47 -1.64 8.12 -2.82
C GLU A 47 -0.90 7.26 -3.84
N VAL A 48 -0.67 5.99 -3.52
CA VAL A 48 -0.09 5.02 -4.46
C VAL A 48 -1.00 4.86 -5.68
N GLU A 49 -2.30 4.81 -5.48
CA GLU A 49 -3.31 4.76 -6.57
C GLU A 49 -3.28 6.01 -7.44
N LYS A 50 -3.23 7.21 -6.86
CA LYS A 50 -3.09 8.45 -7.62
C LYS A 50 -1.81 8.47 -8.46
N ILE A 51 -0.68 8.07 -7.89
CA ILE A 51 0.59 8.00 -8.65
C ILE A 51 0.50 6.92 -9.73
N ALA A 52 -0.11 5.77 -9.44
CA ALA A 52 -0.25 4.69 -10.41
C ALA A 52 -1.10 5.10 -11.61
N ILE A 53 -2.23 5.77 -11.39
CA ILE A 53 -3.08 6.30 -12.47
C ILE A 53 -2.33 7.34 -13.29
N ALA A 54 -1.70 8.32 -12.62
CA ALA A 54 -0.93 9.36 -13.28
C ALA A 54 0.21 8.78 -14.14
N LYS A 55 0.98 7.83 -13.61
CA LYS A 55 2.05 7.16 -14.36
C LYS A 55 1.54 6.25 -15.45
N LYS A 56 0.38 5.62 -15.27
CA LYS A 56 -0.27 4.80 -16.31
C LYS A 56 -0.63 5.66 -17.52
N GLU A 57 -1.20 6.84 -17.30
CA GLU A 57 -1.52 7.81 -18.35
C GLU A 57 -0.25 8.41 -18.97
N GLU A 58 0.71 8.84 -18.15
CA GLU A 58 1.98 9.45 -18.61
C GLU A 58 2.81 8.50 -19.48
N LEU A 59 2.86 7.21 -19.11
CA LEU A 59 3.60 6.18 -19.84
C LEU A 59 2.76 5.47 -20.91
N GLY A 60 1.47 5.77 -21.02
CA GLY A 60 0.54 5.11 -21.95
C GLY A 60 0.49 3.60 -21.75
N VAL A 61 0.57 3.12 -20.50
CA VAL A 61 0.62 1.69 -20.21
C VAL A 61 -0.80 1.13 -20.18
N THR A 62 -1.18 0.46 -21.26
CA THR A 62 -2.48 -0.24 -21.40
C THR A 62 -2.35 -1.76 -21.29
N ASP A 63 -1.12 -2.28 -21.25
CA ASP A 63 -0.84 -3.70 -21.38
C ASP A 63 -0.16 -4.29 -20.13
N LYS A 64 -0.63 -5.46 -19.68
CA LYS A 64 -0.10 -6.16 -18.50
C LYS A 64 1.39 -6.51 -18.64
N SER A 65 1.88 -6.65 -19.87
CA SER A 65 3.32 -6.88 -20.15
C SER A 65 4.23 -5.74 -19.66
N LYS A 66 3.71 -4.53 -19.51
CA LYS A 66 4.44 -3.33 -19.10
C LYS A 66 4.24 -2.97 -17.62
N ILE A 67 3.55 -3.82 -16.83
CA ILE A 67 3.36 -3.63 -15.39
C ILE A 67 4.70 -3.46 -14.67
N GLY A 68 5.74 -4.22 -15.04
CA GLY A 68 7.07 -4.09 -14.43
C GLY A 68 7.71 -2.72 -14.62
N ILE A 69 7.47 -2.07 -15.77
CA ILE A 69 7.95 -0.72 -16.06
C ILE A 69 7.17 0.31 -15.23
N LEU A 70 5.84 0.16 -15.18
CA LEU A 70 4.95 1.03 -14.40
C LEU A 70 5.27 0.95 -12.90
N MET A 71 5.46 -0.27 -12.35
CA MET A 71 5.89 -0.48 -10.96
C MET A 71 7.24 0.19 -10.68
N GLY A 72 8.22 0.05 -11.58
CA GLY A 72 9.52 0.72 -11.46
C GLY A 72 9.41 2.24 -11.44
N ALA A 73 8.55 2.81 -12.29
CA ALA A 73 8.29 4.25 -12.33
C ALA A 73 7.62 4.75 -11.04
N ILE A 74 6.60 4.04 -10.54
CA ILE A 74 5.91 4.37 -9.29
C ILE A 74 6.86 4.27 -8.10
N MET A 75 7.66 3.19 -8.00
CA MET A 75 8.62 3.00 -6.92
C MET A 75 9.71 4.09 -6.90
N LYS A 76 10.11 4.57 -8.09
CA LYS A 76 11.05 5.69 -8.24
C LYS A 76 10.42 7.02 -7.79
N GLU A 77 9.17 7.28 -8.18
CA GLU A 77 8.43 8.49 -7.79
C GLU A 77 8.14 8.51 -6.29
N ALA A 78 7.74 7.36 -5.75
CA ALA A 78 7.49 7.16 -4.33
C ALA A 78 8.77 7.17 -3.49
N LYS A 79 9.97 7.22 -4.10
CA LYS A 79 11.28 7.25 -3.42
C LYS A 79 11.44 6.18 -2.33
N GLY A 80 10.87 4.99 -2.56
CA GLY A 80 10.89 3.90 -1.57
C GLY A 80 9.96 4.09 -0.37
N LYS A 81 9.10 5.11 -0.36
CA LYS A 81 8.02 5.31 0.62
C LYS A 81 6.74 4.53 0.28
N ALA A 82 6.61 4.01 -0.94
CA ALA A 82 5.50 3.12 -1.27
C ALA A 82 5.88 1.66 -0.96
N ASP A 83 4.94 0.89 -0.40
CA ASP A 83 5.10 -0.55 -0.25
C ASP A 83 4.97 -1.24 -1.62
N GLY A 84 5.98 -2.00 -2.03
CA GLY A 84 5.99 -2.67 -3.32
C GLY A 84 4.86 -3.69 -3.51
N THR A 85 4.30 -4.24 -2.43
CA THR A 85 3.11 -5.11 -2.51
C THR A 85 1.87 -4.28 -2.82
N VAL A 86 1.69 -3.15 -2.13
CA VAL A 86 0.56 -2.24 -2.35
C VAL A 86 0.59 -1.67 -3.76
N VAL A 87 1.79 -1.26 -4.24
CA VAL A 87 1.98 -0.81 -5.63
C VAL A 87 1.58 -1.91 -6.60
N LYS A 88 1.96 -3.17 -6.35
CA LYS A 88 1.58 -4.30 -7.20
C LYS A 88 0.07 -4.50 -7.23
N GLU A 89 -0.59 -4.57 -6.07
CA GLU A 89 -2.05 -4.78 -5.99
C GLU A 89 -2.83 -3.64 -6.66
N VAL A 90 -2.41 -2.39 -6.43
CA VAL A 90 -3.01 -1.20 -7.07
C VAL A 90 -2.83 -1.27 -8.58
N VAL A 91 -1.62 -1.55 -9.05
CA VAL A 91 -1.33 -1.66 -10.50
C VAL A 91 -2.10 -2.81 -11.13
N GLU A 92 -2.15 -4.00 -10.50
CA GLU A 92 -2.94 -5.14 -10.99
C GLU A 92 -4.44 -4.84 -11.00
N GLY A 93 -4.96 -4.07 -10.04
CA GLY A 93 -6.36 -3.63 -10.03
C GLY A 93 -6.72 -2.63 -11.13
N LEU A 94 -5.73 -1.95 -11.72
CA LEU A 94 -5.91 -1.01 -12.83
C LEU A 94 -5.96 -1.71 -14.22
N PHE A 95 -5.76 -3.03 -14.31
CA PHE A 95 -5.77 -3.81 -15.57
C PHE A 95 -6.64 -5.07 -15.53
#